data_AF-A0A6C0A8P5-F1
#
_entry.id   AF-A0A6C0A8P5-F1
#
_cell.length_a   1.000
_cell.length_b   1.000
_cell.length_c   1.000
_cell.angle_alpha   90.00
_cell.angle_beta   90.00
_cell.angle_gamma   90.00
#
_symmetry.space_group_name_H-M   'P 1'
#
loop_
_entity.id
_entity.type
_entity.pdbx_description
1 polymer ?
#
loop_
_entity_poly.entity_id
_entity_poly.type
_entity_poly.pdbx_seq_one_letter_code
_entity_poly.pdbx_strand_id
1 'polypeptide(L)'
;MELLFISIEAINLYNLDDNSKNQINFINRLNHIFLIRCGNLTKHPKVYTLHNFNESIQLINCIHNLMCDYKIQKNINEMFNTIYKNQKSSKIKQYLNRFKYIYYKIQNYYNIISETYYDDKYITEIALLNLYIMYISSNKDGIYFLIKYLKLSSHI
;
A
#
# COMPACT_ATOMS: atom_id res chain seq x y z
N MET A 1 7.24 -1.02 -4.15
CA MET A 1 6.55 -1.80 -3.09
C MET A 1 6.11 -0.94 -1.92
N GLU A 2 6.95 -0.03 -1.41
CA GLU A 2 6.59 0.86 -0.29
C GLU A 2 5.34 1.71 -0.57
N LEU A 3 5.24 2.31 -1.76
CA LEU A 3 4.07 3.10 -2.18
C LEU A 3 2.76 2.30 -2.17
N LEU A 4 2.82 1.00 -2.51
CA LEU A 4 1.66 0.11 -2.46
C LEU A 4 1.19 -0.12 -1.02
N PHE A 5 2.13 -0.22 -0.08
CA PHE A 5 1.80 -0.29 1.34
C PHE A 5 1.20 1.01 1.87
N ILE A 6 1.72 2.16 1.42
CA ILE A 6 1.12 3.46 1.74
C ILE A 6 -0.33 3.51 1.25
N SER A 7 -0.63 2.98 0.05
CA SER A 7 -2.01 2.87 -0.43
C SER A 7 -2.88 1.95 0.41
N ILE A 8 -2.38 0.78 0.81
CA ILE A 8 -3.10 -0.13 1.71
C ILE A 8 -3.39 0.54 3.06
N GLU A 9 -2.43 1.27 3.62
CA GLU A 9 -2.63 1.99 4.88
C GLU A 9 -3.60 3.17 4.72
N ALA A 10 -3.49 3.92 3.62
CA ALA A 10 -4.33 5.09 3.34
C ALA A 10 -5.80 4.71 3.13
N ILE A 11 -6.07 3.56 2.50
CA ILE A 11 -7.44 3.12 2.23
C ILE A 11 -8.13 2.51 3.46
N ASN A 12 -7.35 1.97 4.40
CA ASN A 12 -7.86 1.31 5.59
C ASN A 12 -8.45 2.27 6.63
N LEU A 13 -8.49 3.59 6.35
CA LEU A 13 -9.13 4.61 7.17
C LEU A 13 -10.59 4.28 7.50
N TYR A 14 -11.31 3.66 6.56
CA TYR A 14 -12.73 3.31 6.72
C TYR A 14 -12.99 2.03 7.52
N ASN A 15 -11.92 1.31 7.90
CA ASN A 15 -12.03 0.10 8.70
C ASN A 15 -11.62 0.31 10.15
N LEU A 16 -11.03 1.46 10.52
CA LEU A 16 -10.46 1.72 11.85
C LEU A 16 -11.52 1.82 12.96
N ASP A 17 -12.77 2.12 12.64
CA ASP A 17 -13.85 2.28 13.62
C ASP A 17 -14.43 0.93 14.12
N ASP A 18 -14.12 -0.19 13.46
CA ASP A 18 -14.60 -1.53 13.86
C ASP A 18 -13.56 -2.26 14.71
N ASN A 19 -13.72 -2.20 16.05
CA ASN A 19 -12.97 -2.90 17.11
C ASN A 19 -12.99 -4.46 17.01
N SER A 20 -12.62 -5.03 15.87
CA SER A 20 -12.63 -6.48 15.65
C SER A 20 -11.24 -7.08 15.81
N LYS A 21 -11.13 -8.24 16.49
CA LYS A 21 -9.89 -9.02 16.66
C LYS A 21 -9.11 -9.27 15.36
N ASN A 22 -9.78 -9.19 14.21
CA ASN A 22 -9.19 -9.29 12.88
C ASN A 22 -8.27 -8.10 12.53
N GLN A 23 -8.52 -6.90 13.07
CA GLN A 23 -7.64 -5.74 12.92
C GLN A 23 -6.30 -5.92 13.63
N ILE A 24 -6.26 -6.48 14.83
CA ILE A 24 -5.01 -6.69 15.57
C ILE A 24 -4.12 -7.67 14.79
N ASN A 25 -4.72 -8.72 14.24
CA ASN A 25 -4.01 -9.65 13.35
C ASN A 25 -3.56 -8.99 12.05
N PHE A 26 -4.38 -8.10 11.48
CA PHE A 26 -4.04 -7.35 10.26
C PHE A 26 -2.91 -6.33 10.50
N ILE A 27 -2.96 -5.56 11.58
CA ILE A 27 -1.93 -4.60 11.99
C ILE A 27 -0.65 -5.33 12.39
N ASN A 28 -0.73 -6.45 13.10
CA ASN A 28 0.46 -7.26 13.41
C ASN A 28 1.08 -7.87 12.15
N ARG A 29 0.27 -8.35 11.20
CA ARG A 29 0.74 -8.81 9.89
C ARG A 29 1.38 -7.67 9.11
N LEU A 30 0.73 -6.51 9.02
CA LEU A 30 1.29 -5.32 8.37
C LEU A 30 2.57 -4.86 9.04
N ASN A 31 2.64 -4.80 10.38
CA ASN A 31 3.83 -4.41 11.11
C ASN A 31 4.99 -5.37 10.81
N HIS A 32 4.76 -6.69 10.80
CA HIS A 32 5.76 -7.64 10.33
C HIS A 32 6.19 -7.35 8.89
N ILE A 33 5.25 -7.09 7.99
CA ILE A 33 5.51 -6.78 6.59
C ILE A 33 6.33 -5.48 6.41
N PHE A 34 6.00 -4.43 7.18
CA PHE A 34 6.68 -3.13 7.19
C PHE A 34 8.08 -3.21 7.81
N LEU A 35 8.24 -4.01 8.87
CA LEU A 35 9.52 -4.23 9.54
C LEU A 35 10.56 -4.89 8.62
N ILE A 36 10.12 -5.71 7.66
CA ILE A 36 11.02 -6.56 6.87
C ILE A 36 11.46 -5.92 5.53
N ARG A 37 10.79 -4.87 5.03
CA ARG A 37 11.08 -4.35 3.67
C ARG A 37 11.38 -2.87 3.48
N CYS A 38 11.40 -2.07 4.54
CA CYS A 38 12.05 -0.78 4.42
C CYS A 38 13.57 -1.02 4.38
N GLY A 39 14.19 -0.91 3.20
CA GLY A 39 15.65 -0.78 3.04
C GLY A 39 16.21 0.50 3.70
N ASN A 40 15.35 1.20 4.43
CA ASN A 40 15.63 2.36 5.23
C ASN A 40 16.28 1.95 6.56
N LEU A 41 17.61 1.82 6.51
CA LEU A 41 18.50 1.52 7.65
C LEU A 41 18.19 2.37 8.90
N THR A 42 17.68 3.59 8.70
CA THR A 42 17.31 4.55 9.76
C THR A 42 16.03 4.17 10.50
N LYS A 43 15.06 3.55 9.82
CA LYS A 43 13.74 3.21 10.39
C LYS A 43 13.78 1.88 11.14
N HIS A 44 14.55 0.92 10.65
CA HIS A 44 14.66 -0.42 11.23
C HIS A 44 16.13 -0.93 11.25
N PRO A 45 17.00 -0.32 12.07
CA PRO A 45 18.45 -0.59 12.07
C PRO A 45 18.85 -2.03 12.45
N LYS A 46 17.93 -2.83 13.00
CA LYS A 46 18.18 -4.20 13.47
C LYS A 46 17.56 -5.30 12.60
N VAL A 47 16.84 -4.95 11.52
CA VAL A 47 15.95 -5.90 10.80
C VAL A 47 16.30 -6.04 9.31
N TYR A 48 17.54 -5.74 8.92
CA TYR A 48 17.99 -5.96 7.54
C TYR A 48 18.26 -7.45 7.30
N THR A 49 17.20 -8.25 7.13
CA THR A 49 17.31 -9.64 6.72
C THR A 49 16.91 -9.77 5.26
N LEU A 50 17.83 -10.25 4.42
CA LEU A 50 17.52 -10.68 3.06
C LEU A 50 16.45 -11.77 3.14
N HIS A 51 15.26 -11.51 2.59
CA HIS A 51 14.20 -12.50 2.53
C HIS A 51 14.70 -13.79 1.86
N ASN A 52 14.40 -14.93 2.46
CA ASN A 52 14.39 -16.17 1.71
C ASN A 52 13.14 -16.23 0.81
N PHE A 53 13.17 -17.09 -0.20
CA PHE A 53 12.08 -17.24 -1.18
C PHE A 53 10.72 -17.53 -0.51
N ASN A 54 10.71 -18.32 0.56
CA ASN A 54 9.49 -18.71 1.27
C ASN A 54 8.80 -17.52 1.94
N GLU A 55 9.57 -16.66 2.63
CA GLU A 55 9.05 -15.44 3.26
C GLU A 55 8.51 -14.47 2.21
N SER A 56 9.16 -14.37 1.05
CA SER A 56 8.67 -13.54 -0.05
C SER A 56 7.32 -14.01 -0.60
N ILE A 57 7.13 -15.33 -0.74
CA ILE A 57 5.84 -15.90 -1.15
C ILE A 57 4.77 -15.63 -0.09
N GLN A 58 5.08 -15.87 1.20
CA GLN A 58 4.14 -15.62 2.30
C GLN A 58 3.73 -14.15 2.36
N LEU A 59 4.67 -13.25 2.16
CA LEU A 59 4.42 -11.81 2.07
C LEU A 59 3.48 -11.46 0.93
N ILE A 60 3.75 -11.97 -0.29
CA ILE A 60 2.91 -11.73 -1.46
C ILE A 60 1.49 -12.23 -1.23
N ASN A 61 1.36 -13.44 -0.67
CA ASN A 61 0.07 -14.01 -0.33
C ASN A 61 -0.69 -13.17 0.72
N CYS A 62 0.01 -12.69 1.75
CA CYS A 62 -0.57 -11.78 2.73
C CYS A 62 -1.09 -10.50 2.06
N ILE A 63 -0.26 -9.82 1.25
CA ILE A 63 -0.66 -8.61 0.51
C ILE A 63 -1.88 -8.88 -0.37
N HIS A 64 -1.85 -9.97 -1.12
CA HIS A 64 -2.97 -10.37 -1.98
C HIS A 64 -4.25 -10.56 -1.18
N ASN A 65 -4.19 -11.25 -0.04
CA ASN A 65 -5.36 -11.41 0.84
C ASN A 65 -5.88 -10.08 1.38
N LEU A 66 -5.00 -9.09 1.66
CA LEU A 66 -5.45 -7.75 2.04
C LEU A 66 -6.14 -7.04 0.88
N MET A 67 -5.61 -7.17 -0.34
CA MET A 67 -6.23 -6.60 -1.52
C MET A 67 -7.59 -7.24 -1.79
N CYS A 68 -7.75 -8.54 -1.56
CA CYS A 68 -9.02 -9.24 -1.75
C CYS A 68 -10.06 -8.97 -0.64
N ASP A 69 -9.73 -8.18 0.40
CA ASP A 69 -10.68 -7.84 1.46
C ASP A 69 -11.89 -7.10 0.88
N TYR A 70 -13.09 -7.58 1.25
CA TYR A 70 -14.33 -7.08 0.67
C TYR A 70 -14.57 -5.59 0.99
N LYS A 71 -14.18 -5.11 2.18
CA LYS A 71 -14.37 -3.71 2.58
C LYS A 71 -13.44 -2.82 1.78
N ILE A 72 -12.18 -3.24 1.65
CA ILE A 72 -11.18 -2.56 0.81
C ILE A 72 -11.71 -2.48 -0.63
N GLN A 73 -12.11 -3.59 -1.23
CA GLN A 73 -12.61 -3.61 -2.62
C GLN A 73 -13.89 -2.79 -2.80
N LYS A 74 -14.82 -2.83 -1.84
CA LYS A 74 -16.01 -1.96 -1.86
C LYS A 74 -15.63 -0.48 -1.90
N ASN A 75 -14.69 -0.06 -1.04
CA ASN A 75 -14.21 1.33 -1.01
C ASN A 75 -13.52 1.74 -2.31
N ILE A 76 -12.68 0.86 -2.86
CA ILE A 76 -12.02 1.08 -4.16
C ILE A 76 -13.05 1.26 -5.28
N ASN A 77 -14.05 0.37 -5.35
CA ASN A 77 -15.11 0.43 -6.35
C ASN A 77 -15.94 1.72 -6.24
N GLU A 78 -16.28 2.14 -5.04
CA GLU A 78 -17.00 3.41 -4.81
C GLU A 78 -16.16 4.63 -5.25
N MET A 79 -14.85 4.62 -4.97
CA MET A 79 -13.93 5.65 -5.43
C MET A 79 -13.86 5.70 -6.96
N PHE A 80 -13.66 4.56 -7.64
CA PHE A 80 -13.61 4.52 -9.10
C PHE A 80 -14.92 4.91 -9.77
N ASN A 81 -16.06 4.46 -9.23
CA ASN A 81 -17.38 4.85 -9.71
C ASN A 81 -17.58 6.37 -9.62
N THR A 82 -17.07 6.99 -8.57
CA THR A 82 -17.14 8.45 -8.41
C THR A 82 -16.26 9.16 -9.44
N ILE A 83 -15.01 8.70 -9.61
CA ILE A 83 -14.08 9.26 -10.60
C ILE A 83 -14.68 9.21 -11.99
N TYR A 84 -15.20 8.04 -12.40
CA TYR A 84 -15.82 7.85 -13.72
C TYR A 84 -17.00 8.79 -13.95
N LYS A 85 -17.81 9.04 -12.91
CA LYS A 85 -18.98 9.94 -12.99
C LYS A 85 -18.60 11.43 -12.87
N ASN A 86 -17.32 11.78 -12.78
CA ASN A 86 -16.83 13.15 -12.52
C ASN A 86 -17.48 13.79 -11.29
N GLN A 87 -17.83 12.99 -10.29
CA GLN A 87 -18.45 13.47 -9.06
C GLN A 87 -17.37 13.84 -8.03
N LYS A 88 -17.62 14.88 -7.23
CA LYS A 88 -16.75 15.19 -6.08
C LYS A 88 -17.04 14.18 -4.97
N SER A 89 -16.09 13.29 -4.68
CA SER A 89 -16.16 12.41 -3.51
C SER A 89 -15.22 12.87 -2.41
N SER A 90 -15.76 12.99 -1.19
CA SER A 90 -14.96 13.14 0.01
C SER A 90 -14.03 11.95 0.22
N LYS A 91 -14.42 10.74 -0.22
CA LYS A 91 -13.64 9.52 -0.02
C LYS A 91 -12.33 9.51 -0.81
N ILE A 92 -12.39 9.80 -2.11
CA ILE A 92 -11.17 9.87 -2.93
C ILE A 92 -10.23 10.97 -2.42
N LYS A 93 -10.78 12.13 -2.03
CA LYS A 93 -10.00 13.24 -1.46
C LYS A 93 -9.32 12.84 -0.14
N GLN A 94 -10.04 12.15 0.74
CA GLN A 94 -9.49 11.64 2.01
C GLN A 94 -8.38 10.61 1.77
N TYR A 95 -8.59 9.66 0.85
CA TYR A 95 -7.56 8.70 0.45
C TYR A 95 -6.29 9.41 -0.05
N LEU A 96 -6.43 10.33 -1.01
CA LEU A 96 -5.29 11.04 -1.59
C LEU A 96 -4.54 11.89 -0.56
N ASN A 97 -5.27 12.60 0.31
CA ASN A 97 -4.67 13.39 1.37
C ASN A 97 -3.91 12.52 2.38
N ARG A 98 -4.46 11.36 2.74
CA ARG A 98 -3.80 10.44 3.67
C ARG A 98 -2.58 9.77 3.03
N PHE A 99 -2.69 9.36 1.77
CA PHE A 99 -1.56 8.85 1.01
C PHE A 99 -0.40 9.85 1.03
N LYS A 100 -0.68 11.12 0.67
CA LYS A 100 0.28 12.23 0.72
C LYS A 100 0.88 12.38 2.11
N TYR A 101 0.04 12.44 3.15
CA TYR A 101 0.50 12.57 4.53
C TYR A 101 1.47 11.44 4.94
N ILE A 102 1.10 10.18 4.69
CA ILE A 102 1.95 9.03 5.04
C ILE A 102 3.25 9.07 4.22
N TYR A 103 3.18 9.39 2.93
CA TYR A 103 4.34 9.54 2.07
C TYR A 103 5.32 10.59 2.60
N TYR A 104 4.87 11.83 2.85
CA TYR A 104 5.74 12.89 3.38
C TYR A 104 6.23 12.58 4.78
N LYS A 105 5.40 11.96 5.63
CA LYS A 105 5.85 11.51 6.95
C LYS A 105 7.00 10.51 6.83
N ILE A 106 6.90 9.55 5.91
CA ILE A 106 7.99 8.59 5.70
C ILE A 106 9.22 9.30 5.13
N GLN A 107 9.02 10.17 4.14
CA GLN A 107 10.12 10.85 3.46
C GLN A 107 10.89 11.81 4.37
N ASN A 108 10.17 12.67 5.10
CA ASN A 108 10.74 13.71 5.94
C ASN A 108 11.41 13.17 7.21
N TYR A 109 10.94 12.04 7.75
CA TYR A 109 11.50 11.50 9.01
C TYR A 109 12.55 10.42 8.80
N TYR A 110 12.48 9.65 7.72
CA TYR A 110 13.33 8.47 7.55
C TYR A 110 14.25 8.54 6.32
N ASN A 111 13.92 9.36 5.32
CA ASN A 111 14.60 9.45 4.03
C ASN A 111 15.21 10.83 3.75
N ILE A 112 15.61 11.57 4.79
CA ILE A 112 16.21 12.91 4.66
C ILE A 112 17.43 12.91 3.72
N ILE A 113 18.11 11.77 3.59
CA ILE A 113 19.33 11.57 2.77
C ILE A 113 19.03 10.78 1.47
N SER A 114 17.81 10.26 1.26
CA SER A 114 17.52 9.44 0.08
C SER A 114 17.31 10.30 -1.16
N GLU A 115 18.00 9.98 -2.25
CA GLU A 115 17.83 10.64 -3.56
C GLU A 115 16.50 10.26 -4.26
N THR A 116 15.80 9.25 -3.75
CA THR A 116 14.50 8.79 -4.26
C THR A 116 13.36 9.66 -3.71
N TYR A 117 13.26 10.90 -4.17
CA TYR A 117 12.13 11.79 -3.92
C TYR A 117 11.24 11.85 -5.17
N TYR A 118 9.98 11.41 -5.05
CA TYR A 118 8.99 11.68 -6.08
C TYR A 118 8.48 13.10 -5.96
N ASP A 119 8.48 13.82 -7.09
CA ASP A 119 7.92 15.16 -7.20
C ASP A 119 6.45 15.17 -6.75
N ASP A 120 6.08 16.18 -5.97
CA ASP A 120 4.73 16.47 -5.48
C ASP A 120 3.68 16.38 -6.59
N LYS A 121 4.05 16.83 -7.81
CA LYS A 121 3.16 16.81 -8.97
C LYS A 121 2.74 15.41 -9.40
N TYR A 122 3.47 14.36 -9.02
CA TYR A 122 3.18 12.97 -9.40
C TYR A 122 2.60 12.14 -8.25
N ILE A 123 2.61 12.63 -7.01
CA ILE A 123 2.16 11.86 -5.84
C ILE A 123 0.69 11.44 -5.97
N THR A 124 -0.13 12.30 -6.57
CA THR A 124 -1.55 12.01 -6.78
C THR A 124 -1.74 10.86 -7.77
N GLU A 125 -1.03 10.91 -8.88
CA GLU A 125 -1.03 9.92 -9.96
C GLU A 125 -0.50 8.58 -9.45
N ILE A 126 0.58 8.61 -8.66
CA ILE A 126 1.14 7.44 -7.99
C ILE A 126 0.10 6.82 -7.05
N ALA A 127 -0.60 7.63 -6.26
CA ALA A 127 -1.64 7.13 -5.36
C ALA A 127 -2.79 6.47 -6.13
N LEU A 128 -3.22 7.06 -7.25
CA LEU A 128 -4.27 6.50 -8.12
C LEU A 128 -3.80 5.22 -8.83
N LEU A 129 -2.55 5.17 -9.29
CA LEU A 129 -1.98 3.98 -9.91
C LEU A 129 -1.93 2.81 -8.93
N ASN A 130 -1.49 3.04 -7.69
CA ASN A 130 -1.48 2.01 -6.66
C ASN A 130 -2.90 1.56 -6.30
N LEU A 131 -3.88 2.48 -6.26
CA LEU A 131 -5.29 2.15 -6.08
C LEU A 131 -5.81 1.22 -7.19
N TYR A 132 -5.41 1.49 -8.43
CA TYR A 132 -5.74 0.67 -9.60
C TYR A 132 -5.08 -0.71 -9.55
N ILE A 133 -3.82 -0.78 -9.11
CA ILE A 133 -3.13 -2.06 -8.90
C ILE A 133 -3.87 -2.89 -7.85
N MET A 134 -4.31 -2.29 -6.74
CA MET A 134 -5.11 -2.97 -5.72
C MET A 134 -6.44 -3.49 -6.26
N TYR A 135 -7.06 -2.75 -7.19
CA TYR A 135 -8.30 -3.16 -7.85
C TYR A 135 -8.09 -4.38 -8.76
N ILE A 136 -7.10 -4.33 -9.66
CA ILE A 136 -6.84 -5.45 -10.57
C ILE A 136 -6.36 -6.69 -9.81
N SER A 137 -5.57 -6.49 -8.76
CA SER A 137 -4.97 -7.58 -8.00
C SER A 137 -5.99 -8.40 -7.20
N SER A 138 -7.24 -7.93 -7.05
CA SER A 138 -8.31 -8.69 -6.40
C SER A 138 -9.06 -9.63 -7.34
N ASN A 139 -8.79 -9.57 -8.65
CA ASN A 139 -9.38 -10.47 -9.63
C ASN A 139 -8.84 -11.90 -9.48
N LYS A 140 -9.51 -12.87 -10.11
CA LYS A 140 -9.19 -14.31 -10.02
C LYS A 140 -7.70 -14.64 -10.30
N ASP A 141 -7.09 -13.93 -11.25
CA ASP A 141 -5.66 -14.06 -11.61
C ASP A 141 -4.81 -12.87 -11.12
N GLY A 142 -5.36 -12.06 -10.21
CA GLY A 142 -4.76 -10.83 -9.72
C GLY A 142 -3.43 -11.04 -8.98
N ILE A 143 -3.24 -12.21 -8.36
CA ILE A 143 -1.96 -12.58 -7.73
C ILE A 143 -0.79 -12.63 -8.74
N TYR A 144 -1.04 -13.08 -9.98
CA TYR A 144 -0.01 -13.09 -11.02
C TYR A 144 0.39 -11.66 -11.42
N PHE A 145 -0.60 -10.77 -11.52
CA PHE A 145 -0.37 -9.35 -11.78
C PHE A 145 0.43 -8.71 -10.64
N LEU A 146 0.08 -9.00 -9.38
CA LEU A 146 0.80 -8.53 -8.20
C LEU A 146 2.25 -9.02 -8.20
N ILE A 147 2.50 -10.30 -8.45
CA ILE A 147 3.86 -10.86 -8.55
C ILE A 147 4.66 -10.16 -9.65
N LYS A 148 4.07 -9.96 -10.84
CA LYS A 148 4.72 -9.27 -11.95
C LYS A 148 5.06 -7.82 -11.60
N TYR A 149 4.12 -7.12 -10.97
CA TYR A 149 4.31 -5.74 -10.49
C TYR A 149 5.44 -5.63 -9.46
N LEU A 150 5.51 -6.56 -8.51
CA LEU A 150 6.53 -6.58 -7.46
C LEU A 150 7.91 -7.00 -7.99
N LYS A 151 7.97 -7.84 -9.03
CA LYS A 151 9.23 -8.27 -9.66
C LYS A 151 9.80 -7.21 -10.60
N LEU A 152 8.97 -6.40 -11.26
CA LEU A 152 9.46 -5.39 -12.19
C LEU A 152 10.29 -4.29 -11.51
N SER A 153 10.12 -4.07 -10.20
CA SER A 153 10.84 -3.04 -9.45
C SER A 153 12.26 -3.43 -9.03
N SER A 154 12.77 -4.61 -9.43
CA SER A 154 14.16 -5.04 -9.14
C SER A 154 15.17 -4.67 -10.24
N HIS A 155 14.74 -3.94 -11.26
CA HIS A 155 15.61 -3.41 -12.33
C HIS A 155 15.50 -1.88 -12.41
N ILE A 156 15.92 -1.20 -11.34
CA ILE A 156 16.35 0.20 -11.35
C ILE A 156 17.57 0.28 -10.43
#